data_AF-A0A3C1EX51-F1
#
_entry.id   AF-A0A3C1EX51-F1
#
_cell.length_a   1.000
_cell.length_b   1.000
_cell.length_c   1.000
_cell.angle_alpha   90.00
_cell.angle_beta   90.00
_cell.angle_gamma   90.00
#
_symmetry.space_group_name_H-M   'P 1'
#
loop_
_entity.id
_entity.type
_entity.pdbx_description
1 polymer ?
#
loop_
_entity_poly.entity_id
_entity_poly.type
_entity_poly.pdbx_seq_one_letter_code
_entity_poly.pdbx_strand_id
1 'polypeptide(L)'
;MKKILLLMLLIVQFVYVQSEEVKILRMDKIGLLDKSIVIGTGMQGVKLSTDNLHIAYIVNSQVNMYVIRDNKNDFPYENIRMDSLIFSPDGNHLAYIASQFGKWMVVLDGNPQEQYDDINSDSLTFSPDSKRLAYVAKRFNAWCVVVDKKPGKTYEYIKEKAISFSPDSVHIAYPAGLYNRYFVVLDNKEGNTYNMFAENAGIVWDNPTTYHYMVINNSRDIYVITEHLVKK
;
A
#
# COMPACT_ATOMS: atom_id res chain seq x y z
N MET A 1 43.84 69.00 -30.02
CA MET A 1 43.92 69.19 -28.55
C MET A 1 42.98 68.19 -27.89
N LYS A 2 43.55 67.30 -27.05
CA LYS A 2 43.02 66.57 -25.87
C LYS A 2 41.57 66.00 -25.84
N LYS A 3 41.53 64.65 -25.66
CA LYS A 3 40.75 63.78 -24.72
C LYS A 3 39.21 63.88 -24.77
N ILE A 4 38.44 62.79 -24.87
CA ILE A 4 38.09 61.79 -23.82
C ILE A 4 37.39 60.61 -24.55
N LEU A 5 38.00 59.44 -24.70
CA LEU A 5 37.74 58.17 -23.96
C LEU A 5 36.37 58.04 -23.28
N LEU A 6 35.37 57.42 -23.94
CA LEU A 6 34.33 56.67 -23.24
C LEU A 6 34.08 55.35 -23.98
N LEU A 7 34.92 54.39 -23.63
CA LEU A 7 34.77 52.96 -23.88
C LEU A 7 33.49 52.51 -23.16
N MET A 8 32.36 52.42 -23.86
CA MET A 8 31.18 51.72 -23.33
C MET A 8 31.55 50.25 -23.19
N LEU A 9 31.92 49.85 -21.97
CA LEU A 9 31.83 48.47 -21.51
C LEU A 9 30.36 48.03 -21.62
N LEU A 10 29.98 47.47 -22.76
CA LEU A 10 28.86 46.55 -22.80
C LEU A 10 29.42 45.20 -22.32
N ILE A 11 29.47 45.02 -21.00
CA ILE A 11 29.61 43.70 -20.39
C ILE A 11 28.31 42.96 -20.73
N VAL A 12 28.28 42.29 -21.87
CA VAL A 12 27.31 41.22 -22.09
C VAL A 12 27.80 40.06 -21.24
N GLN A 13 27.31 39.97 -20.00
CA GLN A 13 27.40 38.74 -19.22
C GLN A 13 26.61 37.67 -19.99
N PHE A 14 27.29 36.92 -20.84
CA PHE A 14 26.80 35.62 -21.27
C PHE A 14 26.77 34.73 -20.04
N VAL A 15 25.59 34.57 -19.45
CA VAL A 15 25.33 33.46 -18.54
C VAL A 15 25.34 32.21 -19.41
N TYR A 16 26.50 31.55 -19.49
CA TYR A 16 26.59 30.19 -20.01
C TYR A 16 25.81 29.30 -19.05
N VAL A 17 24.57 28.96 -19.39
CA VAL A 17 23.91 27.81 -18.78
C VAL A 17 24.64 26.60 -19.36
N GLN A 18 25.51 25.99 -18.55
CA GLN A 18 26.10 24.71 -18.88
C GLN A 18 24.94 23.71 -18.97
N SER A 19 24.57 23.31 -20.19
CA SER A 19 23.57 22.26 -20.36
C SER A 19 24.20 20.95 -19.90
N GLU A 20 23.66 20.36 -18.84
CA GLU A 20 24.08 19.02 -18.41
C GLU A 20 23.70 18.00 -19.49
N GLU A 21 24.67 17.22 -19.96
CA GLU A 21 24.40 16.09 -20.84
C GLU A 21 23.89 14.92 -20.01
N VAL A 22 22.66 14.48 -20.27
CA VAL A 22 22.12 13.25 -19.70
C VAL A 22 22.70 12.05 -20.47
N LYS A 23 23.39 11.16 -19.76
CA LYS A 23 23.97 9.93 -20.32
C LYS A 23 23.25 8.71 -19.75
N ILE A 24 22.89 7.78 -20.63
CA ILE A 24 22.41 6.46 -20.21
C ILE A 24 23.60 5.72 -19.59
N LEU A 25 23.57 5.52 -18.28
CA LEU A 25 24.63 4.79 -17.56
C LEU A 25 24.46 3.28 -17.68
N ARG A 26 23.20 2.81 -17.69
CA ARG A 26 22.86 1.39 -17.70
C ARG A 26 21.50 1.17 -18.36
N MET A 27 21.39 0.09 -19.13
CA MET A 27 20.14 -0.37 -19.71
C MET A 27 20.02 -1.87 -19.48
N ASP A 28 19.11 -2.27 -18.58
CA ASP A 28 18.83 -3.66 -18.30
C ASP A 28 17.47 -4.05 -18.88
N LYS A 29 17.41 -5.21 -19.53
CA LYS A 29 16.14 -5.81 -19.92
C LYS A 29 15.56 -6.56 -18.73
N ILE A 30 14.53 -5.99 -18.11
CA ILE A 30 13.84 -6.60 -16.96
C ILE A 30 12.66 -7.51 -17.37
N GLY A 31 12.25 -7.48 -18.64
CA GLY A 31 10.94 -7.97 -19.06
C GLY A 31 10.80 -8.31 -20.54
N LEU A 32 9.93 -9.27 -20.85
CA LEU A 32 9.16 -9.37 -22.08
C LEU A 32 7.70 -9.52 -21.69
N LEU A 33 6.87 -8.53 -22.02
CA LEU A 33 5.43 -8.64 -21.81
C LEU A 33 4.87 -9.75 -22.70
N ASP A 34 3.95 -10.54 -22.15
CA ASP A 34 3.20 -11.51 -22.94
C ASP A 34 2.45 -10.78 -24.07
N LYS A 35 2.48 -11.33 -25.28
CA LYS A 35 1.88 -10.69 -26.47
C LYS A 35 0.37 -10.51 -26.37
N SER A 36 -0.30 -11.25 -25.49
CA SER A 36 -1.73 -11.10 -25.20
C SER A 36 -2.05 -9.87 -24.34
N ILE A 37 -1.05 -9.22 -23.75
CA ILE A 37 -1.20 -8.00 -22.95
C ILE A 37 -1.25 -6.80 -23.88
N VAL A 38 -2.44 -6.21 -24.03
CA VAL A 38 -2.64 -4.97 -24.78
C VAL A 38 -2.33 -3.77 -23.88
N ILE A 39 -1.29 -3.02 -24.23
CA ILE A 39 -0.90 -1.79 -23.52
C ILE A 39 -1.79 -0.64 -24.01
N GLY A 40 -2.37 0.14 -23.08
CA GLY A 40 -3.01 1.43 -23.40
C GLY A 40 -4.51 1.56 -23.16
N THR A 41 -5.20 0.55 -22.61
CA THR A 41 -6.67 0.58 -22.40
C THR A 41 -7.10 0.52 -20.92
N GLY A 42 -6.36 1.15 -20.01
CA GLY A 42 -6.72 1.16 -18.57
C GLY A 42 -6.28 -0.12 -17.85
N MET A 43 -4.97 -0.37 -17.82
CA MET A 43 -4.35 -1.57 -17.24
C MET A 43 -4.82 -1.81 -15.79
N GLN A 44 -5.60 -2.87 -15.60
CA GLN A 44 -5.81 -3.49 -14.29
C GLN A 44 -4.79 -4.64 -14.17
N GLY A 45 -4.21 -4.83 -13.00
CA GLY A 45 -3.32 -5.97 -12.75
C GLY A 45 -1.89 -5.82 -13.25
N VAL A 46 -1.38 -4.60 -13.47
CA VAL A 46 0.07 -4.33 -13.62
C VAL A 46 0.51 -3.37 -12.53
N LYS A 47 1.66 -3.65 -11.92
CA LYS A 47 2.28 -2.83 -10.87
C LYS A 47 3.77 -2.69 -11.11
N LEU A 48 4.30 -1.52 -10.77
CA LEU A 48 5.72 -1.25 -10.72
C LEU A 48 6.13 -1.11 -9.26
N SER A 49 7.36 -1.53 -8.93
CA SER A 49 7.96 -1.16 -7.65
C SER A 49 8.22 0.35 -7.60
N THR A 50 8.37 0.88 -6.38
CA THR A 50 8.65 2.30 -6.09
C THR A 50 9.91 2.83 -6.77
N ASP A 51 10.93 1.98 -6.94
CA ASP A 51 12.20 2.30 -7.62
C ASP A 51 12.17 2.06 -9.14
N ASN A 52 11.05 1.58 -9.69
CA ASN A 52 10.89 1.14 -11.08
C ASN A 52 11.87 0.05 -11.53
N LEU A 53 12.47 -0.71 -10.60
CA LEU A 53 13.35 -1.83 -10.92
C LEU A 53 12.59 -3.15 -11.12
N HIS A 54 11.35 -3.22 -10.63
CA HIS A 54 10.50 -4.41 -10.72
C HIS A 54 9.16 -4.12 -11.39
N ILE A 55 8.67 -5.11 -12.12
CA ILE A 55 7.32 -5.13 -12.69
C ILE A 55 6.62 -6.43 -12.33
N ALA A 56 5.36 -6.32 -11.92
CA ALA A 56 4.47 -7.45 -11.72
C ALA A 56 3.19 -7.28 -12.53
N TYR A 57 2.71 -8.35 -13.15
CA TYR A 57 1.43 -8.32 -13.85
C TYR A 57 0.69 -9.65 -13.82
N ILE A 58 -0.63 -9.59 -13.97
CA ILE A 58 -1.51 -10.76 -14.02
C ILE A 58 -1.72 -11.19 -15.47
N VAL A 59 -1.56 -12.48 -15.73
CA VAL A 59 -1.93 -13.11 -17.01
C VAL A 59 -3.10 -14.04 -16.77
N ASN A 60 -4.13 -13.88 -17.61
CA ASN A 60 -5.31 -14.74 -17.60
C ASN A 60 -5.22 -15.75 -18.75
N SER A 61 -5.12 -17.03 -18.43
CA SER A 61 -5.27 -18.12 -19.41
C SER A 61 -6.72 -18.60 -19.45
N GLN A 62 -7.09 -19.47 -20.39
CA GLN A 62 -8.44 -20.01 -20.47
C GLN A 62 -8.87 -20.81 -19.22
N VAL A 63 -7.92 -21.27 -18.40
CA VAL A 63 -8.19 -22.17 -17.26
C VAL A 63 -7.79 -21.55 -15.92
N ASN A 64 -6.62 -20.90 -15.86
CA ASN A 64 -6.05 -20.34 -14.64
C ASN A 64 -5.46 -18.94 -14.87
N MET A 65 -5.28 -18.20 -13.79
CA MET A 65 -4.56 -16.94 -13.76
C MET A 65 -3.20 -17.13 -13.07
N TYR A 66 -2.19 -16.36 -13.45
CA TYR A 66 -0.89 -16.37 -12.77
C TYR A 66 -0.29 -14.96 -12.74
N VAL A 67 0.54 -14.70 -11.74
CA VAL A 67 1.33 -13.47 -11.66
C VAL A 67 2.68 -13.71 -12.32
N ILE A 68 3.13 -12.76 -13.12
CA ILE A 68 4.50 -12.67 -13.60
C ILE A 68 5.18 -11.54 -12.86
N ARG A 69 6.30 -11.82 -12.19
CA ARG A 69 7.22 -10.83 -11.63
C ARG A 69 8.57 -10.96 -12.31
N ASP A 70 9.03 -9.92 -13.00
CA ASP A 70 10.34 -9.88 -13.67
C ASP A 70 10.65 -11.12 -14.55
N ASN A 71 9.68 -11.53 -15.39
CA ASN A 71 9.68 -12.74 -16.24
C ASN A 71 9.62 -14.09 -15.51
N LYS A 72 9.39 -14.10 -14.20
CA LYS A 72 9.15 -15.34 -13.46
C LYS A 72 7.67 -15.47 -13.15
N ASN A 73 7.12 -16.62 -13.54
CA ASN A 73 5.73 -16.94 -13.27
C ASN A 73 5.61 -17.55 -11.88
N ASP A 74 4.65 -17.07 -11.12
CA ASP A 74 4.20 -17.72 -9.89
C ASP A 74 3.26 -18.90 -10.21
N PHE A 75 2.83 -19.60 -9.16
CA PHE A 75 1.90 -20.71 -9.24
C PHE A 75 0.57 -20.29 -9.92
N PRO A 76 -0.06 -21.13 -10.75
CA PRO A 76 -1.35 -20.83 -11.35
C PRO A 76 -2.50 -20.97 -10.34
N TYR A 77 -3.41 -20.00 -10.31
CA TYR A 77 -4.59 -19.95 -9.45
C TYR A 77 -5.89 -19.92 -10.26
N GLU A 78 -7.00 -20.34 -9.66
CA GLU A 78 -8.32 -20.29 -10.31
C GLU A 78 -8.75 -18.84 -10.58
N ASN A 79 -8.43 -17.93 -9.65
CA ASN A 79 -8.70 -16.50 -9.77
C ASN A 79 -7.63 -15.68 -9.06
N ILE A 80 -7.39 -14.46 -9.53
CA ILE A 80 -6.53 -13.46 -8.91
C ILE A 80 -7.25 -12.12 -8.98
N ARG A 81 -7.34 -11.42 -7.84
CA ARG A 81 -7.98 -10.09 -7.82
C ARG A 81 -7.11 -9.08 -8.56
N MET A 82 -7.67 -8.49 -9.60
CA MET A 82 -6.93 -7.68 -10.56
C MET A 82 -6.35 -6.38 -9.96
N ASP A 83 -6.94 -5.90 -8.87
CA ASP A 83 -6.55 -4.71 -8.12
C ASP A 83 -5.59 -4.98 -6.95
N SER A 84 -5.35 -6.26 -6.61
CA SER A 84 -4.68 -6.64 -5.35
C SER A 84 -3.14 -6.65 -5.39
N LEU A 85 -2.50 -6.50 -6.55
CA LEU A 85 -1.04 -6.49 -6.60
C LEU A 85 -0.47 -5.28 -5.85
N ILE A 86 0.45 -5.50 -4.91
CA ILE A 86 1.21 -4.43 -4.26
C ILE A 86 2.68 -4.83 -4.07
N PHE A 87 3.58 -3.88 -4.29
CA PHE A 87 4.97 -4.00 -3.86
C PHE A 87 5.15 -3.42 -2.46
N SER A 88 6.11 -3.95 -1.70
CA SER A 88 6.60 -3.30 -0.50
C SER A 88 7.27 -1.95 -0.80
N PRO A 89 7.39 -1.04 0.19
CA PRO A 89 8.05 0.25 0.01
C PRO A 89 9.46 0.18 -0.58
N ASP A 90 10.23 -0.86 -0.26
CA ASP A 90 11.57 -1.12 -0.81
C ASP A 90 11.58 -1.85 -2.16
N GLY A 91 10.41 -2.18 -2.71
CA GLY A 91 10.26 -2.88 -4.00
C GLY A 91 10.59 -4.38 -3.97
N ASN A 92 11.09 -4.91 -2.86
CA ASN A 92 11.64 -6.27 -2.81
C ASN A 92 10.57 -7.36 -2.61
N HIS A 93 9.42 -7.02 -2.03
CA HIS A 93 8.35 -7.96 -1.77
C HIS A 93 7.13 -7.67 -2.64
N LEU A 94 6.48 -8.72 -3.14
CA LEU A 94 5.23 -8.65 -3.89
C LEU A 94 4.14 -9.42 -3.15
N ALA A 95 2.99 -8.79 -2.93
CA ALA A 95 1.80 -9.43 -2.40
C ALA A 95 0.61 -9.29 -3.36
N TYR A 96 -0.26 -10.30 -3.36
CA TYR A 96 -1.52 -10.30 -4.10
C TYR A 96 -2.54 -11.26 -3.49
N ILE A 97 -3.80 -11.17 -3.93
CA ILE A 97 -4.90 -12.03 -3.49
C ILE A 97 -5.30 -12.98 -4.61
N ALA A 98 -5.27 -14.27 -4.30
CA ALA A 98 -5.65 -15.34 -5.21
C ALA A 98 -6.68 -16.28 -4.59
N SER A 99 -7.36 -17.09 -5.41
CA SER A 99 -8.28 -18.12 -4.96
C SER A 99 -7.91 -19.50 -5.48
N GLN A 100 -8.19 -20.50 -4.65
CA GLN A 100 -8.14 -21.91 -5.05
C GLN A 100 -9.15 -22.71 -4.22
N PHE A 101 -9.80 -23.70 -4.83
CA PHE A 101 -10.77 -24.56 -4.15
C PHE A 101 -11.90 -23.76 -3.44
N GLY A 102 -12.31 -22.65 -4.02
CA GLY A 102 -13.37 -21.79 -3.48
C GLY A 102 -13.00 -20.98 -2.23
N LYS A 103 -11.71 -20.86 -1.89
CA LYS A 103 -11.21 -19.99 -0.81
C LYS A 103 -10.20 -18.97 -1.33
N TRP A 104 -10.09 -17.83 -0.65
CA TRP A 104 -9.15 -16.77 -0.94
C TRP A 104 -7.92 -16.85 -0.03
N MET A 105 -6.75 -16.48 -0.55
CA MET A 105 -5.49 -16.41 0.19
C MET A 105 -4.67 -15.21 -0.27
N VAL A 106 -3.85 -14.67 0.63
CA VAL A 106 -2.75 -13.79 0.25
C VAL A 106 -1.58 -14.65 -0.21
N VAL A 107 -0.94 -14.26 -1.31
CA VAL A 107 0.34 -14.82 -1.73
C VAL A 107 1.40 -13.74 -1.52
N LEU A 108 2.47 -14.09 -0.81
CA LEU A 108 3.61 -13.20 -0.56
C LEU A 108 4.87 -13.84 -1.15
N ASP A 109 5.46 -13.19 -2.14
CA ASP A 109 6.64 -13.67 -2.87
C ASP A 109 6.49 -15.12 -3.36
N GLY A 110 5.36 -15.40 -4.03
CA GLY A 110 5.02 -16.74 -4.52
C GLY A 110 4.61 -17.76 -3.45
N ASN A 111 4.61 -17.38 -2.16
CA ASN A 111 4.24 -18.27 -1.07
C ASN A 111 2.78 -18.01 -0.62
N PRO A 112 1.83 -18.93 -0.89
CA PRO A 112 0.46 -18.79 -0.43
C PRO A 112 0.38 -18.87 1.11
N GLN A 113 -0.46 -18.03 1.69
CA GLN A 113 -0.75 -18.01 3.12
C GLN A 113 -2.01 -18.81 3.45
N GLU A 114 -2.51 -18.67 4.68
CA GLU A 114 -3.74 -19.34 5.12
C GLU A 114 -4.94 -18.93 4.24
N GLN A 115 -5.87 -19.88 4.06
CA GLN A 115 -7.09 -19.70 3.29
C GLN A 115 -8.24 -19.14 4.13
N TYR A 116 -9.03 -18.28 3.51
CA TYR A 116 -10.15 -17.55 4.11
C TYR A 116 -11.39 -17.59 3.21
N ASP A 117 -12.55 -17.29 3.78
CA ASP A 117 -13.80 -17.21 3.01
C ASP A 117 -13.78 -16.01 2.07
N ASP A 118 -13.11 -14.94 2.48
CA ASP A 118 -12.92 -13.72 1.70
C ASP A 118 -11.69 -12.96 2.20
N ILE A 119 -11.14 -12.10 1.36
CA ILE A 119 -10.08 -11.13 1.70
C ILE A 119 -10.48 -9.80 1.08
N ASN A 120 -10.46 -8.73 1.86
CA ASN A 120 -10.75 -7.40 1.35
C ASN A 120 -9.62 -6.96 0.40
N SER A 121 -9.95 -6.67 -0.87
CA SER A 121 -8.96 -6.39 -1.92
C SER A 121 -8.10 -5.17 -1.62
N ASP A 122 -8.67 -4.16 -0.97
CA ASP A 122 -8.01 -2.88 -0.68
C ASP A 122 -7.28 -2.88 0.67
N SER A 123 -7.07 -4.05 1.29
CA SER A 123 -6.54 -4.15 2.66
C SER A 123 -5.08 -4.57 2.77
N LEU A 124 -4.45 -5.00 1.68
CA LEU A 124 -3.03 -5.37 1.72
C LEU A 124 -2.19 -4.13 2.04
N THR A 125 -1.44 -4.17 3.14
CA THR A 125 -0.62 -3.06 3.60
C THR A 125 0.73 -3.57 4.10
N PHE A 126 1.82 -3.10 3.48
CA PHE A 126 3.17 -3.31 4.01
C PHE A 126 3.50 -2.27 5.08
N SER A 127 4.32 -2.64 6.07
CA SER A 127 4.94 -1.68 6.97
C SER A 127 5.96 -0.78 6.24
N PRO A 128 6.24 0.43 6.75
CA PRO A 128 7.24 1.32 6.18
C PRO A 128 8.62 0.68 5.97
N ASP A 129 9.05 -0.19 6.88
CA ASP A 129 10.32 -0.92 6.78
C ASP A 129 10.28 -2.14 5.84
N SER A 130 9.16 -2.36 5.15
CA SER A 130 8.92 -3.45 4.19
C SER A 130 8.91 -4.87 4.76
N LYS A 131 9.04 -5.04 6.09
CA LYS A 131 9.20 -6.37 6.70
C LYS A 131 7.91 -7.03 7.15
N ARG A 132 6.83 -6.26 7.26
CA ARG A 132 5.56 -6.73 7.78
C ARG A 132 4.47 -6.55 6.73
N LEU A 133 3.53 -7.48 6.72
CA LEU A 133 2.35 -7.43 5.86
C LEU A 133 1.11 -7.61 6.72
N ALA A 134 0.13 -6.72 6.52
CA ALA A 134 -1.18 -6.81 7.13
C ALA A 134 -2.29 -6.83 6.07
N TYR A 135 -3.40 -7.50 6.39
CA TYR A 135 -4.58 -7.56 5.53
C TYR A 135 -5.84 -7.92 6.31
N VAL A 136 -7.01 -7.64 5.74
CA VAL A 136 -8.32 -7.95 6.33
C VAL A 136 -8.88 -9.21 5.68
N ALA A 137 -9.10 -10.24 6.49
CA ALA A 137 -9.61 -11.53 6.05
C ALA A 137 -10.92 -11.90 6.75
N LYS A 138 -11.78 -12.63 6.05
CA LYS A 138 -13.06 -13.12 6.57
C LYS A 138 -12.99 -14.60 6.90
N ARG A 139 -13.45 -14.96 8.09
CA ARG A 139 -13.68 -16.35 8.48
C ARG A 139 -15.09 -16.47 9.07
N PHE A 140 -15.88 -17.37 8.50
CA PHE A 140 -17.31 -17.49 8.72
C PHE A 140 -18.01 -16.14 8.55
N ASN A 141 -18.61 -15.62 9.61
CA ASN A 141 -19.37 -14.38 9.58
C ASN A 141 -18.65 -13.18 10.21
N ALA A 142 -17.31 -13.25 10.35
CA ALA A 142 -16.53 -12.20 10.99
C ALA A 142 -15.22 -11.90 10.25
N TRP A 143 -14.78 -10.65 10.38
CA TRP A 143 -13.54 -10.13 9.80
C TRP A 143 -12.43 -10.07 10.85
N CYS A 144 -11.19 -10.31 10.46
CA CYS A 144 -10.02 -10.12 11.32
C CYS A 144 -8.91 -9.43 10.52
N VAL A 145 -8.05 -8.68 11.21
CA VAL A 145 -6.77 -8.26 10.63
C VAL A 145 -5.77 -9.38 10.85
N VAL A 146 -5.14 -9.83 9.78
CA VAL A 146 -4.00 -10.73 9.82
C VAL A 146 -2.75 -9.87 9.73
N VAL A 147 -1.79 -10.11 10.63
CA VAL A 147 -0.49 -9.43 10.63
C VAL A 147 0.59 -10.49 10.69
N ASP A 148 1.53 -10.47 9.74
CA ASP A 148 2.65 -11.42 9.69
C ASP A 148 2.18 -12.88 9.77
N LYS A 149 1.14 -13.21 8.98
CA LYS A 149 0.48 -14.53 8.90
C LYS A 149 -0.27 -14.95 10.17
N LYS A 150 -0.48 -14.04 11.13
CA LYS A 150 -1.18 -14.33 12.39
C LYS A 150 -2.51 -13.58 12.43
N PRO A 151 -3.66 -14.29 12.41
CA PRO A 151 -4.96 -13.66 12.53
C PRO A 151 -5.16 -13.08 13.94
N GLY A 152 -5.66 -11.84 14.00
CA GLY A 152 -6.07 -11.18 15.24
C GLY A 152 -7.47 -11.56 15.69
N LYS A 153 -8.03 -10.76 16.60
CA LYS A 153 -9.42 -10.90 17.05
C LYS A 153 -10.39 -10.63 15.88
N THR A 154 -11.55 -11.27 15.94
CA THR A 154 -12.62 -11.13 14.94
C THR A 154 -13.62 -10.05 15.31
N TYR A 155 -14.15 -9.37 14.30
CA TYR A 155 -15.06 -8.24 14.38
C TYR A 155 -16.19 -8.38 13.37
N GLU A 156 -17.34 -7.74 13.64
CA GLU A 156 -18.44 -7.66 12.67
C GLU A 156 -18.08 -6.72 11.51
N TYR A 157 -17.23 -5.73 11.80
CA TYR A 157 -16.80 -4.71 10.86
C TYR A 157 -15.32 -4.35 11.08
N ILE A 158 -14.57 -4.20 9.99
CA ILE A 158 -13.27 -3.55 9.95
C ILE A 158 -13.33 -2.51 8.85
N LYS A 159 -12.92 -1.28 9.14
CA LYS A 159 -13.01 -0.18 8.18
C LYS A 159 -12.09 -0.40 6.99
N GLU A 160 -12.62 -0.19 5.79
CA GLU A 160 -11.86 -0.30 4.53
C GLU A 160 -10.73 0.74 4.47
N LYS A 161 -9.60 0.37 3.86
CA LYS A 161 -8.43 1.24 3.64
C LYS A 161 -7.87 1.92 4.90
N ALA A 162 -8.10 1.33 6.07
CA ALA A 162 -7.80 1.98 7.35
C ALA A 162 -6.77 1.25 8.22
N ILE A 163 -6.12 0.20 7.70
CA ILE A 163 -4.92 -0.37 8.34
C ILE A 163 -3.78 0.65 8.23
N SER A 164 -3.17 0.98 9.36
CA SER A 164 -2.10 1.97 9.44
C SER A 164 -0.97 1.47 10.33
N PHE A 165 0.24 1.36 9.77
CA PHE A 165 1.46 1.10 10.55
C PHE A 165 2.04 2.41 11.08
N SER A 166 2.64 2.37 12.28
CA SER A 166 3.44 3.49 12.77
C SER A 166 4.66 3.72 11.88
N PRO A 167 5.25 4.94 11.88
CA PRO A 167 6.38 5.27 11.02
C PRO A 167 7.63 4.42 11.27
N ASP A 168 7.80 3.89 12.49
CA ASP A 168 8.88 2.98 12.86
C ASP A 168 8.52 1.50 12.64
N SER A 169 7.36 1.19 12.03
CA SER A 169 6.87 -0.15 11.71
C SER A 169 6.56 -1.06 12.91
N VAL A 170 6.61 -0.52 14.14
CA VAL A 170 6.40 -1.28 15.36
C VAL A 170 4.91 -1.53 15.61
N HIS A 171 4.11 -0.48 15.50
CA HIS A 171 2.70 -0.50 15.85
C HIS A 171 1.81 -0.63 14.61
N ILE A 172 0.65 -1.24 14.80
CA ILE A 172 -0.42 -1.27 13.81
C ILE A 172 -1.72 -0.83 14.46
N ALA A 173 -2.46 0.05 13.78
CA ALA A 173 -3.75 0.52 14.22
C ALA A 173 -4.80 0.39 13.10
N TYR A 174 -6.04 0.07 13.48
CA TYR A 174 -7.16 0.02 12.54
C TYR A 174 -8.51 0.24 13.26
N PRO A 175 -9.50 0.87 12.61
CA PRO A 175 -10.86 0.97 13.13
C PRO A 175 -11.63 -0.34 12.96
N ALA A 176 -12.29 -0.79 14.02
CA ALA A 176 -13.12 -1.99 14.04
C ALA A 176 -14.47 -1.74 14.73
N GLY A 177 -15.43 -2.64 14.52
CA GLY A 177 -16.77 -2.59 15.10
C GLY A 177 -17.24 -3.96 15.62
N LEU A 178 -17.86 -3.95 16.80
CA LEU A 178 -18.45 -5.14 17.42
C LEU A 178 -19.63 -4.75 18.34
N TYR A 179 -20.79 -5.38 18.13
CA TYR A 179 -22.01 -5.13 18.92
C TYR A 179 -22.41 -3.64 18.94
N ASN A 180 -22.43 -3.02 17.75
CA ASN A 180 -22.76 -1.60 17.56
C ASN A 180 -21.84 -0.62 18.33
N ARG A 181 -20.61 -1.04 18.65
CA ARG A 181 -19.56 -0.21 19.22
C ARG A 181 -18.37 -0.18 18.28
N TYR A 182 -17.87 1.02 17.98
CA TYR A 182 -16.72 1.23 17.12
C TYR A 182 -15.52 1.69 17.94
N PHE A 183 -14.33 1.23 17.63
CA PHE A 183 -13.11 1.59 18.36
C PHE A 183 -11.89 1.44 17.46
N VAL A 184 -10.79 2.10 17.83
CA VAL A 184 -9.48 1.82 17.24
C VAL A 184 -8.89 0.62 17.97
N VAL A 185 -8.41 -0.35 17.20
CA VAL A 185 -7.58 -1.43 17.71
C VAL A 185 -6.13 -1.05 17.46
N LEU A 186 -5.32 -1.03 18.52
CA LEU A 186 -3.87 -0.82 18.47
C LEU A 186 -3.18 -2.09 18.97
N ASP A 187 -2.36 -2.72 18.13
CA ASP A 187 -1.62 -3.95 18.47
C ASP A 187 -2.49 -5.03 19.14
N ASN A 188 -3.65 -5.32 18.54
CA ASN A 188 -4.66 -6.26 19.06
C ASN A 188 -5.34 -5.84 20.38
N LYS A 189 -5.21 -4.58 20.81
CA LYS A 189 -5.91 -4.03 21.99
C LYS A 189 -6.94 -3.00 21.56
N GLU A 190 -8.16 -3.19 22.04
CA GLU A 190 -9.29 -2.31 21.77
C GLU A 190 -9.19 -1.04 22.63
N GLY A 191 -9.28 0.12 21.99
CA GLY A 191 -9.27 1.41 22.64
C GLY A 191 -10.65 1.85 23.14
N ASN A 192 -10.83 3.16 23.24
CA ASN A 192 -12.11 3.75 23.61
C ASN A 192 -13.17 3.52 22.53
N THR A 193 -14.43 3.46 22.95
CA THR A 193 -15.58 3.24 22.07
C THR A 193 -16.18 4.56 21.59
N TYR A 194 -16.61 4.57 20.34
CA TYR A 194 -17.24 5.67 19.64
C TYR A 194 -18.47 5.20 18.86
N ASN A 195 -19.29 6.16 18.43
CA ASN A 195 -20.51 5.88 17.68
C ASN A 195 -20.24 5.64 16.20
N MET A 196 -19.29 6.37 15.60
CA MET A 196 -18.95 6.24 14.18
C MET A 196 -17.58 6.89 13.88
N PHE A 197 -16.88 6.36 12.87
CA PHE A 197 -15.70 6.99 12.28
C PHE A 197 -16.09 7.81 11.06
N ALA A 198 -15.43 8.96 10.83
CA ALA A 198 -15.65 9.72 9.59
C ALA A 198 -15.25 8.86 8.37
N GLU A 199 -16.13 8.72 7.39
CA GLU A 199 -16.04 7.71 6.31
C GLU A 199 -14.69 7.73 5.57
N ASN A 200 -14.20 8.91 5.18
CA ASN A 200 -12.96 9.06 4.40
C ASN A 200 -11.71 9.39 5.23
N ALA A 201 -11.77 9.33 6.57
CA ALA A 201 -10.63 9.59 7.43
C ALA A 201 -9.95 8.29 7.89
N GLY A 202 -8.65 8.16 7.66
CA GLY A 202 -7.84 7.06 8.19
C GLY A 202 -7.26 7.36 9.58
N ILE A 203 -6.41 6.45 10.05
CA ILE A 203 -5.53 6.70 11.19
C ILE A 203 -4.22 7.28 10.66
N VAL A 204 -3.84 8.45 11.15
CA VAL A 204 -2.62 9.16 10.75
C VAL A 204 -1.67 9.22 11.94
N TRP A 205 -0.43 8.80 11.72
CA TRP A 205 0.62 8.86 12.73
C TRP A 205 1.43 10.13 12.56
N ASP A 206 1.53 10.93 13.63
CA ASP A 206 2.39 12.10 13.69
C ASP A 206 3.86 11.71 13.96
N ASN A 207 4.04 10.66 14.76
CA ASN A 207 5.32 10.05 15.11
C ASN A 207 5.06 8.60 15.63
N PRO A 208 6.09 7.79 15.93
CA PRO A 208 5.91 6.42 16.42
C PRO A 208 5.00 6.22 17.64
N THR A 209 4.76 7.29 18.41
CA THR A 209 4.00 7.24 19.67
C THR A 209 2.75 8.11 19.67
N THR A 210 2.44 8.82 18.57
CA THR A 210 1.28 9.72 18.52
C THR A 210 0.56 9.54 17.20
N TYR A 211 -0.74 9.32 17.26
CA TYR A 211 -1.61 9.22 16.10
C TYR A 211 -2.96 9.87 16.35
N HIS A 212 -3.63 10.21 15.28
CA HIS A 212 -4.94 10.82 15.33
C HIS A 212 -5.91 10.22 14.30
N TYR A 213 -7.19 10.34 14.61
CA TYR A 213 -8.30 9.85 13.78
C TYR A 213 -9.56 10.67 14.04
N MET A 214 -10.51 10.63 13.10
CA MET A 214 -11.75 11.39 13.19
C MET A 214 -12.95 10.53 13.54
N VAL A 215 -13.73 10.97 14.52
CA VAL A 215 -14.97 10.33 14.96
C VAL A 215 -16.15 11.30 14.87
N ILE A 216 -17.35 10.75 14.73
CA ILE A 216 -18.61 11.49 14.65
C ILE A 216 -19.51 11.02 15.79
N ASN A 217 -20.01 11.96 16.59
CA ASN A 217 -20.95 11.64 17.68
C ASN A 217 -22.42 11.60 17.19
N ASN A 218 -23.36 11.32 18.10
CA ASN A 218 -24.80 11.25 17.76
C ASN A 218 -25.39 12.61 17.31
N SER A 219 -24.81 13.72 17.74
CA SER A 219 -25.21 15.08 17.34
C SER A 219 -24.63 15.48 15.98
N ARG A 220 -23.85 14.60 15.32
CA ARG A 220 -23.09 14.87 14.08
C ARG A 220 -21.94 15.85 14.25
N ASP A 221 -21.48 16.10 15.47
CA ASP A 221 -20.23 16.82 15.69
C ASP A 221 -19.05 15.93 15.31
N ILE A 222 -18.04 16.55 14.70
CA ILE A 222 -16.82 15.88 14.25
C ILE A 222 -15.70 16.20 15.23
N TYR A 223 -15.02 15.18 15.74
CA TYR A 223 -13.88 15.31 16.64
C TYR A 223 -12.64 14.71 16.01
N VAL A 224 -11.50 15.38 16.19
CA VAL A 224 -10.18 14.76 16.02
C VAL A 224 -9.78 14.21 17.38
N ILE A 225 -9.57 12.89 17.45
CA ILE A 225 -9.01 12.23 18.62
C ILE A 225 -7.52 12.08 18.39
N THR A 226 -6.70 12.51 19.36
CA THR A 226 -5.26 12.27 19.37
C THR A 226 -4.94 11.31 20.52
N GLU A 227 -4.29 10.20 20.20
CA GLU A 227 -3.82 9.23 21.18
C GLU A 227 -2.29 9.27 21.26
N HIS A 228 -1.78 9.16 22.48
CA HIS A 228 -0.34 9.14 22.77
C HIS A 228 0.01 7.85 23.52
N LEU A 229 0.99 7.11 23.00
CA LEU A 229 1.50 5.89 23.62
C LEU A 229 2.38 6.26 24.80
N VAL A 230 1.93 5.91 26.02
CA VAL A 230 2.72 6.11 27.24
C VAL A 230 3.46 4.81 27.53
N LYS A 231 4.79 4.87 27.65
CA LYS A 231 5.57 3.75 28.18
C LYS A 231 5.10 3.47 29.61
N LYS A 232 4.71 2.22 29.87
CA LYS A 232 4.47 1.76 31.24
C LYS A 232 5.78 1.68 32.01
#